data_AF-A0A6P2EE57-F1
#
_entry.id   AF-A0A6P2EE57-F1
#
_cell.length_a   1.000
_cell.length_b   1.000
_cell.length_c   1.000
_cell.angle_alpha   90.00
_cell.angle_beta   90.00
_cell.angle_gamma   90.00
#
_symmetry.space_group_name_H-M   'P 1'
#
loop_
_entity.id
_entity.type
_entity.pdbx_description
1 polymer ?
#
loop_
_entity_poly.entity_id
_entity_poly.type
_entity_poly.pdbx_seq_one_letter_code
_entity_poly.pdbx_strand_id
1 'polypeptide(L)' 'MIGTVRLESQWGEMKRRTLTDEAKAKVFDEHIRIVEAVRNRDAAGARREMQHHLDEIKKNMFGA' A
#
# COMPACT_ATOMS: atom_id res chain seq x y z
N MET A 1 -4.79 10.45 13.89
CA MET A 1 -4.11 11.23 12.84
C MET A 1 -3.16 10.30 12.09
N ILE A 2 -3.27 10.20 10.77
CA ILE A 2 -2.42 9.32 9.92
C ILE A 2 -0.99 9.86 9.74
N GLY A 3 -0.76 11.16 10.00
CA GLY A 3 0.53 11.83 9.76
C GLY A 3 1.66 11.43 10.72
N THR A 4 1.36 11.11 11.98
CA THR A 4 2.38 10.82 13.01
C THR A 4 3.12 9.50 12.74
N VAL A 5 2.42 8.49 12.21
CA VAL A 5 3.02 7.17 11.89
C VAL A 5 4.06 7.28 10.76
N ARG A 6 3.90 8.22 9.83
CA ARG A 6 4.87 8.47 8.74
C ARG A 6 6.15 9.18 9.21
N LEU A 7 6.09 9.91 10.32
CA LEU A 7 7.21 10.67 10.89
C LEU A 7 8.04 9.83 11.88
N GLU A 8 7.49 8.74 12.39
CA GLU A 8 8.28 7.79 13.17
C GLU A 8 9.24 7.05 12.22
N SER A 9 10.54 7.27 12.44
CA SER A 9 11.68 6.57 11.83
C SER A 9 11.48 5.04 11.72
N GLN A 10 10.63 4.48 12.58
CA GLN A 10 10.19 3.09 12.58
C GLN A 10 9.53 2.65 11.28
N TRP A 11 8.71 3.51 10.62
CA TRP A 11 8.06 3.15 9.35
C TRP A 11 9.06 2.99 8.19
N GLY A 12 10.09 3.85 8.16
CA GLY A 12 11.17 3.76 7.18
C GLY A 12 12.03 2.52 7.37
N GLU A 13 12.33 2.18 8.63
CA GLU A 13 13.10 0.99 8.98
C GLU A 13 12.33 -0.31 8.73
N MET A 14 11.04 -0.37 9.07
CA MET A 14 10.16 -1.50 8.74
C MET A 14 10.09 -1.73 7.23
N LYS A 15 9.87 -0.67 6.45
CA LYS A 15 9.94 -0.75 4.98
C LYS A 15 11.26 -1.32 4.49
N ARG A 16 12.40 -0.84 5.02
CA ARG A 16 13.73 -1.29 4.57
C ARG A 16 13.93 -2.79 4.78
N ARG A 17 13.34 -3.36 5.84
CA ARG A 17 13.43 -4.79 6.17
C ARG A 17 12.54 -5.67 5.30
N THR A 18 11.41 -5.15 4.82
CA THR A 18 10.44 -5.94 4.02
C THR A 18 10.45 -5.63 2.51
N LEU A 19 11.13 -4.58 2.04
CA LEU A 19 11.15 -4.21 0.62
C LEU A 19 12.15 -5.06 -0.18
N THR A 20 11.66 -6.18 -0.72
CA THR A 20 12.29 -6.87 -1.86
C THR A 20 11.86 -6.21 -3.18
N ASP A 21 12.57 -6.47 -4.28
CA ASP A 21 12.17 -5.94 -5.60
C ASP A 21 10.84 -6.54 -6.09
N GLU A 22 10.55 -7.78 -5.70
CA GLU A 22 9.25 -8.41 -5.94
C GLU A 22 8.12 -7.72 -5.16
N ALA A 23 8.35 -7.39 -3.88
CA ALA A 23 7.38 -6.65 -3.07
C ALA A 23 7.12 -5.25 -3.63
N LYS A 24 8.14 -4.58 -4.19
CA LYS A 24 7.97 -3.29 -4.88
C LYS A 24 7.11 -3.42 -6.13
N ALA A 25 7.33 -4.45 -6.95
CA ALA A 25 6.55 -4.70 -8.16
C ALA A 25 5.07 -4.92 -7.83
N LYS A 26 4.78 -5.77 -6.83
CA LYS A 26 3.40 -6.02 -6.38
C LYS A 26 2.69 -4.75 -5.89
N VAL A 27 3.38 -3.94 -5.09
CA VAL A 27 2.84 -2.65 -4.61
C VAL A 27 2.60 -1.69 -5.78
N PHE A 28 3.46 -1.69 -6.79
CA PHE A 28 3.30 -0.86 -7.98
C PHE A 28 2.05 -1.27 -8.79
N ASP A 29 1.85 -2.57 -8.99
CA ASP A 29 0.66 -3.10 -9.68
C ASP A 29 -0.64 -2.76 -8.95
N GLU A 30 -0.63 -2.83 -7.61
CA GLU A 30 -1.76 -2.37 -6.78
C GLU A 30 -2.06 -0.88 -7.00
N HIS A 31 -1.03 -0.04 -7.07
CA HIS A 31 -1.20 1.40 -7.34
C HIS A 31 -1.76 1.66 -8.74
N ILE A 32 -1.33 0.90 -9.75
CA ILE A 32 -1.88 0.99 -11.11
C ILE A 32 -3.40 0.76 -11.06
N ARG A 33 -3.86 -0.32 -10.44
CA ARG A 33 -5.29 -0.66 -10.36
C ARG A 33 -6.11 0.42 -9.66
N ILE A 34 -5.58 1.01 -8.58
CA ILE A 34 -6.23 2.14 -7.89
C ILE A 34 -6.38 3.33 -8.83
N VAL A 35 -5.31 3.71 -9.53
CA VAL A 35 -5.32 4.85 -10.46
C VAL A 35 -6.26 4.61 -11.63
N GLU A 36 -6.30 3.39 -12.17
CA GLU A 36 -7.22 3.01 -13.24
C GLU A 36 -8.69 3.12 -12.79
N ALA A 37 -9.03 2.62 -11.60
CA ALA A 37 -10.37 2.74 -11.06
C ALA A 37 -10.79 4.21 -10.88
N VAL A 38 -9.89 5.07 -10.38
CA VAL A 38 -10.13 6.51 -10.26
C VAL A 38 -10.33 7.17 -11.63
N ARG A 39 -9.49 6.85 -12.61
CA ARG A 39 -9.59 7.38 -13.99
C ARG A 39 -10.91 6.99 -14.65
N ASN A 40 -11.37 5.77 -14.39
CA ASN A 40 -12.65 5.25 -14.91
C ASN A 40 -13.87 5.74 -14.12
N ARG A 41 -13.67 6.62 -13.11
CA ARG A 41 -14.72 7.10 -12.19
C ARG A 41 -15.44 5.95 -11.45
N ASP A 42 -14.77 4.82 -11.30
CA ASP A 42 -15.26 3.68 -10.52
C ASP A 42 -14.92 3.88 -9.04
N ALA A 43 -15.78 4.59 -8.32
CA ALA A 43 -15.60 4.86 -6.89
C ALA A 43 -15.59 3.57 -6.06
N ALA A 44 -16.38 2.56 -6.44
CA ALA A 44 -16.44 1.29 -5.72
C ALA A 44 -15.16 0.47 -5.92
N GLY A 45 -14.66 0.42 -7.16
CA GLY A 45 -13.37 -0.17 -7.50
C GLY A 45 -12.21 0.52 -6.79
N ALA A 46 -12.14 1.85 -6.83
CA ALA A 46 -11.08 2.61 -6.18
C ALA A 46 -11.05 2.32 -4.66
N ARG A 47 -12.22 2.26 -4.01
CA ARG A 47 -12.32 1.89 -2.59
C ARG A 47 -11.82 0.47 -2.34
N ARG A 48 -12.23 -0.50 -3.15
CA ARG A 48 -11.85 -1.91 -2.99
C ARG A 48 -10.34 -2.09 -3.17
N GLU A 49 -9.76 -1.54 -4.24
CA GLU A 49 -8.32 -1.66 -4.51
C GLU A 49 -7.48 -0.95 -3.43
N MET A 50 -7.94 0.20 -2.93
CA MET A 50 -7.29 0.89 -1.81
C MET A 50 -7.34 0.04 -0.53
N GLN A 51 -8.48 -0.59 -0.22
CA GLN A 51 -8.58 -1.46 0.95
C GLN A 51 -7.63 -2.65 0.83
N HIS A 52 -7.61 -3.31 -0.33
CA HIS A 52 -6.68 -4.41 -0.60
C HIS A 52 -5.22 -3.96 -0.42
N HIS A 53 -4.83 -2.82 -0.99
CA HIS A 53 -3.49 -2.28 -0.86
C HIS A 53 -3.08 -2.05 0.61
N LEU A 54 -3.98 -1.49 1.42
CA LEU A 54 -3.74 -1.26 2.85
C LEU A 54 -3.60 -2.57 3.63
N ASP A 55 -4.41 -3.58 3.30
CA ASP A 55 -4.34 -4.90 3.93
C ASP A 55 -3.01 -5.61 3.61
N GLU A 56 -2.54 -5.52 2.36
CA GLU A 56 -1.25 -6.09 1.96
C GLU A 56 -0.07 -5.34 2.59
N ILE A 57 -0.11 -4.01 2.68
CA ILE A 57 0.88 -3.23 3.45
C ILE A 57 0.92 -3.71 4.90
N LYS A 58 -0.25 -3.88 5.53
CA LYS A 58 -0.35 -4.31 6.93
C LYS A 58 0.30 -5.69 7.12
N LYS A 59 -0.03 -6.67 6.27
CA LYS A 59 0.57 -8.01 6.32
C LYS A 59 2.08 -7.97 6.15
N ASN A 60 2.57 -7.21 5.16
CA ASN A 60 4.00 -7.10 4.89
C ASN A 60 4.76 -6.42 6.04
N MET A 61 4.13 -5.48 6.73
CA MET A 61 4.79 -4.76 7.83
C MET A 61 4.78 -5.51 9.16
N PHE A 62 3.72 -6.24 9.47
CA PHE A 62 3.53 -6.84 10.80
C PHE A 62 3.59 -8.36 10.83
N GLY A 63 3.73 -9.01 9.67
CA GLY A 63 3.53 -10.46 9.55
C GLY A 63 2.04 -10.82 9.58
N ALA A 64 1.73 -12.07 9.23
CA ALA A 64 0.38 -12.62 9.26
C ALA A 64 -0.04 -13.02 10.68
#